data_AF-A0A8J6HRQ4-F1
#
_entry.id   AF-A0A8J6HRQ4-F1
#
_cell.length_a   1.000
_cell.length_b   1.000
_cell.length_c   1.000
_cell.angle_alpha   90.00
_cell.angle_beta   90.00
_cell.angle_gamma   90.00
#
_symmetry.space_group_name_H-M   'P 1'
#
loop_
_entity.id
_entity.type
_entity.pdbx_description
1 polymer ?
#
loop_
_entity_poly.entity_id
_entity_poly.type
_entity_poly.pdbx_seq_one_letter_code
_entity_poly.pdbx_strand_id
1 'polypeptide(L)'
;MCVEYWPQQLNTLFECGEMTIKLIKQENYEYHDIRIFEIYYMQYSRRIKHLHLRWDSNTETLFYPNAMVPAVKYIRRITENSVVPILIHSGFGVNRTGTLILCDLALAMASAENEVNFYGLMKNLREQRPYMVNRMEHYLLTHLIVLECLMELETPFKNSLADNFDSNVIKQQLSYVKRFNWHDRIVKSWSPEPSPPNNKLLTPTYGQAISVASKLGHLLKSN
;
A
#
# COMPACT_ATOMS: atom_id res chain seq x y z
N MET A 1 -4.41 -6.77 -9.54
CA MET A 1 -5.79 -7.10 -9.13
C MET A 1 -5.72 -8.06 -7.96
N CYS A 2 -6.71 -8.04 -7.07
CA CYS A 2 -6.84 -8.95 -5.93
C CYS A 2 -8.17 -9.67 -6.05
N VAL A 3 -8.21 -10.97 -5.74
CA VAL A 3 -9.45 -11.74 -5.71
C VAL A 3 -10.26 -11.30 -4.48
N GLU A 4 -11.58 -11.28 -4.59
CA GLU A 4 -12.43 -11.00 -3.44
C GLU A 4 -12.41 -12.19 -2.47
N TYR A 5 -12.17 -11.91 -1.20
CA TYR A 5 -11.99 -12.90 -0.13
C TYR A 5 -12.95 -12.67 1.05
N TRP A 6 -14.07 -11.98 0.81
CA TRP A 6 -15.03 -11.59 1.84
C TRP A 6 -16.49 -11.69 1.32
N PRO A 7 -17.48 -11.79 2.23
CA PRO A 7 -18.89 -11.81 1.82
C PRO A 7 -19.38 -10.42 1.41
N GLN A 8 -20.19 -10.35 0.35
CA GLN A 8 -20.61 -9.08 -0.27
C GLN A 8 -21.85 -8.44 0.38
N GLN A 9 -22.68 -9.24 1.08
CA GLN A 9 -23.88 -8.72 1.73
C GLN A 9 -23.75 -8.74 3.25
N LEU A 10 -24.42 -7.80 3.90
CA LEU A 10 -24.50 -7.76 5.35
C LEU A 10 -25.11 -9.07 5.88
N ASN A 11 -24.51 -9.61 6.94
CA ASN A 11 -24.89 -10.84 7.60
C ASN A 11 -24.79 -12.12 6.75
N THR A 12 -24.17 -12.08 5.56
CA THR A 12 -23.87 -13.30 4.81
C THR A 12 -22.52 -13.89 5.22
N LEU A 13 -22.38 -15.19 4.99
CA LEU A 13 -21.20 -15.98 5.31
C LEU A 13 -20.36 -16.22 4.05
N PHE A 14 -19.04 -16.21 4.21
CA PHE A 14 -18.06 -16.61 3.22
C PHE A 14 -17.16 -17.68 3.83
N GLU A 15 -17.04 -18.82 3.17
CA GLU A 15 -16.21 -19.94 3.63
C GLU A 15 -14.86 -19.92 2.92
N CYS A 16 -13.78 -19.98 3.70
CA CYS A 16 -12.41 -20.02 3.23
C CYS A 16 -11.67 -21.14 3.95
N GLY A 17 -11.72 -22.35 3.39
CA GLY A 17 -11.23 -23.56 4.07
C GLY A 17 -12.00 -23.80 5.36
N GLU A 18 -11.27 -23.89 6.48
CA GLU A 18 -11.83 -24.09 7.82
C GLU A 18 -12.30 -22.79 8.51
N MET A 19 -12.17 -21.64 7.84
CA MET A 19 -12.59 -20.34 8.35
C MET A 19 -13.92 -19.93 7.75
N THR A 20 -14.81 -19.40 8.60
CA THR A 20 -16.06 -18.75 8.17
C THR A 20 -15.99 -17.27 8.50
N ILE A 21 -16.24 -16.42 7.51
CA ILE A 21 -16.20 -14.96 7.64
C ILE A 21 -17.62 -14.43 7.50
N LYS A 22 -18.07 -13.62 8.46
CA LYS A 22 -19.36 -12.92 8.44
C LYS A 22 -19.17 -11.41 8.37
N LEU A 23 -19.84 -10.73 7.43
CA LEU A 23 -19.85 -9.27 7.39
C LEU A 23 -20.90 -8.73 8.37
N ILE A 24 -20.44 -7.99 9.39
CA ILE A 24 -21.30 -7.44 10.45
C ILE A 24 -21.67 -5.98 10.17
N LYS A 25 -20.72 -5.19 9.67
CA LYS A 25 -20.91 -3.76 9.40
C LYS A 25 -20.13 -3.35 8.17
N GLN A 26 -20.69 -2.45 7.37
CA GLN A 26 -20.00 -1.79 6.27
C GLN A 26 -20.35 -0.29 6.26
N GLU A 27 -19.33 0.54 6.13
CA GLU A 27 -19.41 1.99 5.96
C GLU A 27 -18.65 2.34 4.68
N ASN A 28 -19.30 3.00 3.73
CA ASN A 28 -18.69 3.38 2.45
C ASN A 28 -18.43 4.89 2.48
N TYR A 29 -17.17 5.29 2.32
CA TYR A 29 -16.75 6.68 2.15
C TYR A 29 -16.35 6.92 0.69
N GLU A 30 -15.88 8.13 0.36
CA GLU A 30 -15.49 8.49 -1.02
C GLU A 30 -14.21 7.78 -1.49
N TYR A 31 -13.19 7.69 -0.63
CA TYR A 31 -11.88 7.12 -0.99
C TYR A 31 -11.59 5.77 -0.34
N HIS A 32 -12.44 5.32 0.57
CA HIS A 32 -12.25 4.06 1.28
C HIS A 32 -13.55 3.47 1.80
N ASP A 33 -13.54 2.18 2.08
CA ASP A 33 -14.61 1.50 2.79
C ASP A 33 -14.07 0.91 4.09
N ILE A 34 -14.89 0.92 5.13
CA ILE A 34 -14.61 0.29 6.41
C ILE A 34 -15.60 -0.87 6.59
N ARG A 35 -15.08 -2.06 6.87
CA ARG A 35 -15.87 -3.26 7.16
C ARG A 35 -15.49 -3.83 8.52
N ILE A 36 -16.47 -4.39 9.21
CA ILE A 36 -16.26 -5.19 10.42
C ILE A 36 -16.69 -6.61 10.10
N PHE A 37 -15.74 -7.52 10.20
CA PHE A 37 -15.96 -8.95 10.02
C PHE A 37 -15.93 -9.66 11.37
N GLU A 38 -16.71 -10.72 11.48
CA GLU A 38 -16.56 -11.72 12.51
C GLU A 38 -16.06 -13.00 11.85
N ILE A 39 -14.88 -13.45 12.26
CA ILE A 39 -14.22 -14.64 11.73
C ILE A 39 -14.33 -15.74 12.76
N TYR A 40 -14.73 -16.91 12.29
CA TYR A 40 -14.85 -18.14 13.06
C TYR A 40 -13.83 -19.16 12.55
N TYR A 41 -13.11 -19.78 13.46
CA TYR A 41 -12.18 -20.88 13.19
C TYR A 41 -12.27 -21.90 14.31
N MET A 42 -12.85 -23.07 14.01
CA MET A 42 -13.20 -24.07 15.01
C MET A 42 -14.02 -23.46 16.17
N GLN A 43 -13.50 -23.50 17.40
CA GLN A 43 -14.11 -22.93 18.61
C GLN A 43 -13.74 -21.46 18.86
N TYR A 44 -12.88 -20.88 18.03
CA TYR A 44 -12.40 -19.50 18.20
C TYR A 44 -13.18 -18.54 17.32
N SER A 45 -13.43 -17.35 17.83
CA SER A 45 -13.96 -16.24 17.07
C SER A 45 -13.17 -14.96 17.30
N ARG A 46 -13.09 -14.12 16.27
CA ARG A 46 -12.43 -12.81 16.34
C ARG A 46 -13.14 -11.79 15.46
N ARG A 47 -13.27 -10.56 15.95
CA ARG A 47 -13.66 -9.43 15.10
C ARG A 47 -12.45 -8.81 14.43
N ILE A 48 -12.54 -8.61 13.11
CA ILE A 48 -11.52 -7.95 12.30
C ILE A 48 -12.10 -6.68 11.70
N LYS A 49 -11.37 -5.58 11.83
CA LYS A 49 -11.65 -4.35 11.10
C LYS A 49 -10.86 -4.36 9.80
N HIS A 50 -11.55 -4.12 8.69
CA HIS A 50 -10.99 -4.08 7.35
C HIS A 50 -11.15 -2.69 6.76
N LEU A 51 -10.05 -2.11 6.30
CA LEU A 51 -10.01 -0.84 5.59
C LEU A 51 -9.64 -1.12 4.14
N HIS A 52 -10.54 -0.83 3.22
CA HIS A 52 -10.29 -0.96 1.78
C HIS A 52 -10.08 0.44 1.21
N LEU A 53 -8.85 0.80 0.86
CA LEU A 53 -8.56 2.04 0.14
C LEU A 53 -8.84 1.86 -1.34
N ARG A 54 -9.65 2.74 -1.94
CA ARG A 54 -10.00 2.68 -3.36
C ARG A 54 -8.87 3.26 -4.21
N TRP A 55 -7.72 2.59 -4.18
CA TRP A 55 -6.51 2.99 -4.90
C TRP A 55 -6.47 2.43 -6.30
N ASP A 56 -7.15 3.11 -7.22
CA ASP A 56 -7.09 2.79 -8.64
C ASP A 56 -5.74 3.21 -9.24
N SER A 57 -5.16 2.34 -10.06
CA SER A 57 -3.89 2.55 -10.75
C SER A 57 -4.03 3.41 -12.01
N ASN A 58 -5.25 3.55 -12.53
CA ASN A 58 -5.53 4.21 -13.81
C ASN A 58 -5.98 5.66 -13.64
N THR A 59 -6.37 6.06 -12.42
CA THR A 59 -6.79 7.42 -12.14
C THR A 59 -5.67 8.19 -11.46
N GLU A 60 -5.32 9.34 -12.03
CA GLU A 60 -4.36 10.27 -11.44
C GLU A 60 -4.83 10.85 -10.09
N THR A 61 -6.11 10.63 -9.76
CA THR A 61 -6.84 11.15 -8.59
C THR A 61 -6.18 10.79 -7.25
N LEU A 62 -5.34 9.75 -7.17
CA LEU A 62 -4.64 9.35 -5.94
C LEU A 62 -3.14 9.63 -5.93
N PHE A 63 -2.66 10.44 -6.88
CA PHE A 63 -1.38 11.14 -6.71
C PHE A 63 -1.49 12.41 -5.88
N TYR A 64 -2.71 12.86 -5.53
CA TYR A 64 -2.87 13.96 -4.59
C TYR A 64 -2.67 13.45 -3.15
N PRO A 65 -1.63 13.92 -2.46
CA PRO A 65 -1.29 13.41 -1.12
C PRO A 65 -2.43 13.64 -0.11
N ASN A 66 -3.20 14.71 -0.27
CA ASN A 66 -4.32 15.10 0.59
C ASN A 66 -5.40 14.02 0.77
N ALA A 67 -5.71 13.28 -0.30
CA ALA A 67 -6.70 12.20 -0.28
C ALA A 67 -6.21 11.00 0.54
N MET A 68 -4.89 10.82 0.66
CA MET A 68 -4.25 9.71 1.35
C MET A 68 -3.92 10.02 2.81
N VAL A 69 -3.75 11.30 3.16
CA VAL A 69 -3.42 11.74 4.53
C VAL A 69 -4.38 11.18 5.60
N PRO A 70 -5.73 11.22 5.43
CA PRO A 70 -6.65 10.64 6.41
C PRO A 70 -6.41 9.15 6.64
N ALA A 71 -6.15 8.39 5.56
CA ALA A 71 -5.88 6.96 5.64
C ALA A 71 -4.55 6.67 6.34
N VAL A 72 -3.49 7.41 6.02
CA VAL A 72 -2.17 7.25 6.65
C VAL A 72 -2.22 7.62 8.13
N LYS A 73 -2.85 8.74 8.51
CA LYS A 73 -3.06 9.11 9.91
C LYS A 73 -3.88 8.05 10.65
N TYR A 74 -4.89 7.48 10.00
CA TYR A 74 -5.69 6.41 10.59
C TYR A 74 -4.86 5.14 10.81
N ILE A 75 -4.07 4.70 9.83
CA ILE A 75 -3.16 3.56 9.96
C ILE A 75 -2.18 3.80 11.11
N ARG A 76 -1.52 4.97 11.16
CA ARG A 76 -0.56 5.33 12.21
C ARG A 76 -1.17 5.20 13.61
N ARG A 77 -2.37 5.75 13.81
CA ARG A 77 -3.10 5.62 15.09
C ARG A 77 -3.39 4.17 15.46
N ILE A 78 -3.73 3.31 14.50
CA ILE A 78 -3.95 1.88 14.79
C ILE A 78 -2.61 1.24 15.15
N THR A 79 -1.54 1.50 14.40
CA THR A 79 -0.22 0.93 14.64
C THR A 79 0.30 1.28 16.03
N GLU A 80 0.15 2.54 16.47
CA GLU A 80 0.56 2.99 17.80
C GLU A 80 -0.17 2.27 18.95
N ASN A 81 -1.43 1.90 18.73
CA ASN A 81 -2.28 1.27 19.75
C ASN A 81 -2.38 -0.25 19.62
N SER A 82 -1.74 -0.85 18.60
CA SER A 82 -1.84 -2.28 18.32
C SER A 82 -0.66 -3.04 18.90
N VAL A 83 -0.96 -4.07 19.69
CA VAL A 83 0.03 -5.06 20.16
C VAL A 83 0.19 -6.24 19.20
N VAL A 84 -0.59 -6.26 18.12
CA VAL A 84 -0.55 -7.31 17.09
C VAL A 84 -0.17 -6.72 15.72
N PRO A 85 0.46 -7.52 14.84
CA PRO A 85 0.78 -7.07 13.49
C PRO A 85 -0.48 -6.67 12.71
N ILE A 86 -0.36 -5.59 11.93
CA ILE A 86 -1.40 -5.16 10.99
C ILE A 86 -1.10 -5.75 9.62
N LEU A 87 -2.11 -6.39 9.01
CA LEU A 87 -1.99 -6.93 7.66
C LEU A 87 -2.32 -5.82 6.65
N ILE A 88 -1.36 -5.49 5.79
CA ILE A 88 -1.52 -4.57 4.66
C ILE A 88 -1.19 -5.33 3.38
N HIS A 89 -2.07 -5.26 2.38
CA HIS A 89 -1.81 -5.88 1.08
C HIS A 89 -2.32 -5.02 -0.07
N SER A 90 -1.86 -5.38 -1.27
CA SER A 90 -2.29 -4.83 -2.55
C SER A 90 -2.06 -5.92 -3.60
N GLY A 91 -2.31 -5.65 -4.88
CA GLY A 91 -2.20 -6.67 -5.94
C GLY A 91 -0.90 -7.51 -5.90
N PHE A 92 0.27 -6.85 -5.81
CA PHE A 92 1.57 -7.55 -5.66
C PHE A 92 2.13 -7.47 -4.24
N GLY A 93 1.51 -6.68 -3.36
CA GLY A 93 2.02 -6.44 -2.01
C GLY A 93 3.38 -5.73 -1.99
N VAL A 94 3.60 -4.80 -2.92
CA VAL A 94 4.91 -4.14 -3.13
C VAL A 94 4.81 -2.62 -3.10
N ASN A 95 4.18 -2.00 -4.10
CA ASN A 95 4.19 -0.54 -4.23
C ASN A 95 3.21 0.15 -3.29
N ARG A 96 1.90 -0.06 -3.48
CA ARG A 96 0.86 0.54 -2.63
C ARG A 96 1.02 0.15 -1.17
N THR A 97 1.27 -1.15 -0.94
CA THR A 97 1.59 -1.68 0.39
C THR A 97 2.84 -1.03 0.97
N GLY A 98 3.93 -0.96 0.21
CA GLY A 98 5.16 -0.33 0.66
C GLY A 98 5.04 1.16 0.92
N THR A 99 4.26 1.90 0.12
CA THR A 99 4.00 3.32 0.36
C THR A 99 3.35 3.54 1.72
N LEU A 100 2.29 2.78 2.06
CA LEU A 100 1.62 2.93 3.34
C LEU A 100 2.53 2.59 4.53
N ILE A 101 3.31 1.50 4.41
CA ILE A 101 4.27 1.09 5.45
C ILE A 101 5.38 2.13 5.59
N LEU A 102 5.93 2.63 4.49
CA LEU A 102 7.01 3.61 4.51
C LEU A 102 6.53 4.95 5.07
N CYS A 103 5.30 5.38 4.80
CA CYS A 103 4.69 6.55 5.44
C CYS A 103 4.58 6.39 6.94
N ASP A 104 4.10 5.24 7.43
CA ASP A 104 3.97 4.96 8.87
C ASP A 104 5.34 4.99 9.58
N LEU A 105 6.34 4.31 9.00
CA LEU A 105 7.71 4.31 9.51
C LEU A 105 8.33 5.71 9.52
N ALA A 106 8.12 6.48 8.46
CA ALA A 106 8.63 7.84 8.34
C ALA A 106 8.01 8.78 9.38
N LEU A 107 6.70 8.70 9.62
CA LEU A 107 6.03 9.49 10.64
C LEU A 107 6.44 9.07 12.06
N ALA A 108 6.64 7.78 12.29
CA ALA A 108 7.16 7.28 13.56
C ALA A 108 8.59 7.82 13.84
N MET A 109 9.47 7.78 12.84
CA MET A 109 10.82 8.32 12.93
C MET A 109 10.82 9.84 13.12
N ALA A 110 9.99 10.58 12.37
CA ALA A 110 9.82 12.02 12.54
C ALA A 110 9.43 12.37 13.98
N SER A 111 8.48 11.63 14.56
CA SER A 111 8.02 11.86 15.93
C SER A 111 9.06 11.51 17.00
N ALA A 112 9.93 10.54 16.73
CA ALA A 112 10.92 10.06 17.70
C ALA A 112 12.25 10.81 17.63
N GLU A 113 12.67 11.20 16.42
CA GLU A 113 14.01 11.68 16.12
C GLU A 113 14.03 13.12 15.59
N ASN A 114 12.86 13.71 15.27
CA ASN A 114 12.74 14.99 14.55
C ASN A 114 13.47 15.03 13.19
N GLU A 115 13.75 13.86 12.62
CA GLU A 115 14.37 13.67 11.31
C GLU A 115 13.69 12.49 10.62
N VAL A 116 13.78 12.41 9.28
CA VAL A 116 13.32 11.25 8.53
C VAL A 116 14.37 10.82 7.51
N ASN A 117 14.93 9.63 7.69
CA ASN A 117 15.81 8.99 6.72
C ASN A 117 15.03 8.02 5.82
N PHE A 118 14.39 8.55 4.77
CA PHE A 118 13.62 7.74 3.81
C PHE A 118 14.43 6.65 3.14
N TYR A 119 15.71 6.90 2.81
CA TYR A 119 16.56 5.90 2.17
C TYR A 119 16.85 4.72 3.10
N GLY A 120 17.21 5.00 4.35
CA GLY A 120 17.45 3.97 5.37
C GLY A 120 16.21 3.14 5.64
N LEU A 121 15.05 3.80 5.82
CA LEU A 121 13.76 3.12 6.00
C LEU A 121 13.41 2.22 4.81
N MET A 122 13.57 2.73 3.59
CA MET A 122 13.30 1.97 2.38
C MET A 122 14.25 0.77 2.25
N LYS A 123 15.54 0.95 2.51
CA LYS A 123 16.54 -0.12 2.49
C LYS A 123 16.15 -1.23 3.46
N ASN A 124 15.85 -0.90 4.71
CA ASN A 124 15.41 -1.86 5.73
C ASN A 124 14.12 -2.58 5.30
N LEU A 125 13.19 -1.86 4.68
CA LEU A 125 11.94 -2.44 4.17
C LEU A 125 12.20 -3.45 3.03
N ARG A 126 13.17 -3.17 2.16
CA ARG A 126 13.57 -4.09 1.07
C ARG A 126 14.37 -5.30 1.54
N GLU A 127 15.07 -5.21 2.66
CA GLU A 127 15.72 -6.35 3.31
C GLU A 127 14.69 -7.35 3.85
N GLN A 128 13.53 -6.87 4.34
CA GLN A 128 12.44 -7.73 4.80
C GLN A 128 11.58 -8.30 3.66
N ARG A 129 11.32 -7.50 2.61
CA ARG A 129 10.55 -7.93 1.44
C ARG A 129 11.14 -7.32 0.16
N PRO A 130 11.57 -8.13 -0.82
CA PRO A 130 12.14 -7.62 -2.06
C PRO A 130 11.18 -6.68 -2.81
N TYR A 131 11.78 -5.72 -3.52
CA TYR A 131 11.09 -4.77 -4.41
C TYR A 131 10.15 -3.77 -3.72
N MET A 132 10.04 -3.72 -2.40
CA MET A 132 9.18 -2.74 -1.71
C MET A 132 9.42 -1.31 -2.22
N VAL A 133 8.34 -0.64 -2.62
CA VAL A 133 8.37 0.69 -3.28
C VAL A 133 9.35 0.69 -4.46
N ASN A 134 9.15 -0.17 -5.47
CA ASN A 134 10.04 -0.27 -6.63
C ASN A 134 9.81 0.82 -7.69
N ARG A 135 8.71 1.56 -7.58
CA ARG A 135 8.36 2.63 -8.50
C ARG A 135 8.70 4.01 -7.92
N MET A 136 9.34 4.85 -8.74
CA MET A 136 9.75 6.20 -8.35
C MET A 136 8.55 7.04 -7.91
N GLU A 137 7.42 6.90 -8.59
CA GLU A 137 6.21 7.66 -8.32
C GLU A 137 5.67 7.37 -6.90
N HIS A 138 5.79 6.12 -6.44
CA HIS A 138 5.41 5.73 -5.08
C HIS A 138 6.39 6.24 -4.02
N TYR A 139 7.67 6.31 -4.35
CA TYR A 139 8.68 6.88 -3.45
C TYR A 139 8.47 8.39 -3.26
N LEU A 140 8.23 9.12 -4.36
CA LEU A 140 7.89 10.54 -4.33
C LEU A 140 6.58 10.79 -3.58
N LEU A 141 5.54 10.01 -3.87
CA LEU A 141 4.25 10.11 -3.19
C LEU A 141 4.40 9.94 -1.67
N THR A 142 5.27 9.02 -1.22
CA THR A 142 5.54 8.84 0.22
C THR A 142 6.09 10.12 0.85
N HIS A 143 7.04 10.81 0.19
CA HIS A 143 7.60 12.07 0.69
C HIS A 143 6.53 13.15 0.80
N LEU A 144 5.69 13.27 -0.23
CA LEU A 144 4.64 14.28 -0.27
C LEU A 144 3.58 14.04 0.82
N ILE A 145 3.14 12.79 1.00
CA ILE A 145 2.16 12.43 2.03
C ILE A 145 2.72 12.70 3.42
N VAL A 146 3.96 12.29 3.70
CA VAL A 146 4.59 12.52 5.00
C VAL A 146 4.75 14.00 5.27
N LEU A 147 5.22 14.78 4.29
CA LEU A 147 5.32 16.23 4.41
C LEU A 147 3.98 16.85 4.76
N GLU A 148 2.92 16.52 4.02
CA GLU A 148 1.59 17.07 4.28
C GLU A 148 1.06 16.66 5.66
N CYS A 149 1.28 15.41 6.07
CA CYS A 149 0.94 14.97 7.42
C CYS A 149 1.61 15.81 8.50
N LEU A 150 2.91 16.13 8.33
CA LEU A 150 3.70 16.93 9.26
C LEU A 150 3.28 18.41 9.25
N MET A 151 2.97 18.97 8.08
CA MET A 151 2.48 20.36 7.98
C MET A 151 1.09 20.53 8.60
N GLU A 152 0.20 19.55 8.46
CA GLU A 152 -1.12 19.55 9.10
C GLU A 152 -1.06 19.29 10.61
N LEU A 153 0.03 18.74 11.14
CA LEU A 153 0.21 18.52 12.59
C LEU A 153 0.48 19.84 13.34
N GLU A 154 0.86 20.93 12.67
CA GLU A 154 1.09 22.25 13.28
C GLU A 154 -0.14 23.17 13.28
N THR A 155 -1.31 22.73 12.80
CA THR A 155 -2.41 23.65 12.51
C THR A 155 -3.76 23.23 13.09
N PRO A 156 -4.23 23.82 14.20
CA PRO A 156 -5.66 23.85 14.53
C PRO A 156 -6.33 24.86 13.59
N PHE A 157 -6.50 24.52 12.30
CA PHE A 157 -6.93 25.52 11.33
C PHE A 157 -8.46 25.72 11.34
N LYS A 158 -8.86 26.85 11.93
CA LYS A 158 -10.02 27.63 11.49
C LYS A 158 -9.71 28.18 10.08
N ASN A 159 -10.61 27.90 9.15
CA ASN A 159 -10.85 28.53 7.84
C ASN A 159 -9.85 29.59 7.34
N SER A 160 -9.11 29.25 6.28
CA SER A 160 -8.85 30.05 5.05
C SER A 160 -7.47 29.66 4.48
N LEU A 161 -7.40 28.65 3.63
CA LEU A 161 -6.16 28.24 2.94
C LEU A 161 -6.28 28.19 1.41
N ALA A 162 -7.40 28.68 0.85
CA ALA A 162 -7.49 28.87 -0.60
C ALA A 162 -6.52 29.96 -1.12
N ASP A 163 -5.99 30.80 -0.22
CA ASP A 163 -5.24 32.00 -0.62
C ASP A 163 -3.71 31.89 -0.57
N ASN A 164 -3.11 30.77 -0.15
CA ASN A 164 -1.65 30.66 0.01
C ASN A 164 -1.00 29.41 -0.62
N PHE A 165 -1.49 28.96 -1.78
CA PHE A 165 -0.73 28.03 -2.63
C PHE A 165 0.36 28.78 -3.41
N ASP A 166 1.50 29.09 -2.76
CA ASP A 166 2.64 29.70 -3.45
C ASP A 166 3.36 28.66 -4.35
N SER A 167 3.24 28.84 -5.67
CA SER A 167 3.90 27.99 -6.67
C SER A 167 5.42 27.91 -6.49
N ASN A 168 6.03 28.88 -5.81
CA ASN A 168 7.48 28.92 -5.58
C ASN A 168 7.93 27.88 -4.55
N VAL A 169 7.13 27.59 -3.53
CA VAL A 169 7.42 26.54 -2.54
C VAL A 169 7.40 25.17 -3.21
N ILE A 170 6.40 24.92 -4.06
CA ILE A 170 6.30 23.68 -4.85
C ILE A 170 7.48 23.56 -5.83
N LYS A 171 7.86 24.66 -6.50
CA LYS A 171 9.04 24.69 -7.38
C LYS A 171 10.34 24.42 -6.62
N GLN A 172 10.49 24.94 -5.41
CA GLN A 172 11.63 24.66 -4.55
C GLN A 172 11.68 23.18 -4.14
N GLN A 173 10.56 22.60 -3.70
CA GLN A 173 10.53 21.17 -3.36
C GLN A 173 10.75 20.27 -4.59
N LEU A 174 10.18 20.61 -5.75
CA LEU A 174 10.48 19.91 -7.00
C LEU A 174 11.96 20.04 -7.40
N SER A 175 12.58 21.19 -7.14
CA SER A 175 14.02 21.38 -7.37
C SER A 175 14.88 20.58 -6.38
N TYR A 176 14.44 20.46 -5.12
CA TYR A 176 15.07 19.62 -4.12
C TYR A 176 15.00 18.16 -4.56
N VAL A 177 13.82 17.66 -4.93
CA VAL A 177 13.62 16.31 -5.48
C VAL A 177 14.48 16.07 -6.73
N LYS A 178 14.51 17.01 -7.67
CA LYS A 178 15.38 16.93 -8.87
C LYS A 178 16.87 16.91 -8.52
N ARG A 179 17.28 17.55 -7.42
CA ARG A 179 18.68 17.56 -6.97
C ARG A 179 19.10 16.21 -6.38
N PHE A 180 18.16 15.42 -5.86
CA PHE A 180 18.41 14.05 -5.39
C PHE A 180 18.29 12.97 -6.47
N ASN A 181 18.05 13.33 -7.75
CA ASN A 181 18.11 12.44 -8.93
C ASN A 181 19.45 11.67 -9.06
N TRP A 182 20.50 12.05 -8.35
CA TRP A 182 21.73 11.26 -8.36
C TRP A 182 21.53 9.89 -7.71
N HIS A 183 20.63 9.77 -6.71
CA HIS A 183 20.22 8.48 -6.15
C HIS A 183 19.52 7.61 -7.21
N ASP A 184 18.81 8.21 -8.18
CA ASP A 184 18.18 7.47 -9.29
C ASP A 184 19.19 6.81 -10.23
N ARG A 185 20.42 7.33 -10.35
CA ARG A 185 21.46 6.67 -11.16
C ARG A 185 21.94 5.37 -10.52
N ILE A 186 21.98 5.33 -9.19
CA ILE A 186 22.34 4.13 -8.41
C ILE A 186 21.18 3.14 -8.40
N VAL A 187 19.93 3.61 -8.32
CA VAL A 187 18.75 2.73 -8.40
C VAL A 187 18.55 2.16 -9.82
N LYS A 188 18.87 2.95 -10.86
CA LYS A 188 18.89 2.47 -12.26
C LYS A 188 19.97 1.43 -12.51
N SER A 189 21.14 1.51 -11.87
CA SER A 189 22.17 0.48 -12.01
C SER A 189 21.78 -0.86 -11.37
N TRP A 190 20.72 -0.90 -10.56
CA TRP A 190 20.19 -2.11 -9.92
C TRP A 190 18.99 -2.71 -10.65
N SER A 191 18.55 -2.12 -11.77
CA SER A 191 17.42 -2.60 -12.58
C SER A 191 17.92 -3.07 -13.94
N PRO A 192 17.69 -4.32 -14.37
CA PRO A 192 17.94 -4.70 -15.76
C PRO A 192 17.03 -3.89 -16.69
N GLU A 193 17.61 -3.37 -17.79
CA GLU A 193 16.90 -2.59 -18.82
C GLU A 193 15.64 -3.35 -19.28
N PRO A 194 14.48 -2.68 -19.37
CA PRO A 194 13.28 -3.31 -19.90
C PRO A 194 13.51 -3.68 -21.36
N SER A 195 13.39 -4.97 -21.69
CA SER A 195 13.39 -5.45 -23.07
C SER A 195 12.28 -4.72 -23.86
N PRO A 196 12.55 -4.29 -25.10
CA PRO A 196 11.61 -3.50 -25.88
C PRO A 196 10.28 -4.27 -26.06
N PRO A 197 9.14 -3.56 -26.11
CA PRO A 197 7.84 -4.19 -26.24
C PRO A 197 7.78 -4.97 -27.55
N ASN A 198 7.65 -6.28 -27.43
CA ASN A 198 7.48 -7.18 -28.57
C ASN A 198 6.07 -6.95 -29.12
N ASN A 199 5.94 -6.17 -30.19
CA ASN A 199 4.69 -5.96 -30.92
C ASN A 199 4.23 -7.27 -31.57
N LYS A 200 3.56 -8.12 -30.81
CA LYS A 200 2.60 -9.09 -31.32
C LYS A 200 1.33 -8.98 -30.49
N LEU A 201 0.38 -8.25 -31.07
CA LEU A 201 -1.04 -8.37 -30.76
C LEU A 201 -1.42 -9.86 -30.77
N LEU A 202 -1.79 -10.40 -29.61
CA LEU A 202 -2.56 -11.63 -29.52
C LEU A 202 -3.83 -11.35 -28.74
N THR A 203 -4.93 -11.62 -29.43
CA THR A 203 -6.33 -11.42 -29.05
C THR A 203 -6.73 -12.26 -27.83
N PRO A 204 -7.82 -11.88 -27.12
CA PRO A 204 -8.25 -12.58 -25.92
C PRO A 204 -9.03 -13.85 -26.29
N THR A 205 -8.61 -15.00 -25.78
CA THR A 205 -9.48 -16.18 -25.69
C THR A 205 -9.74 -16.47 -24.21
N TYR A 206 -10.99 -16.23 -23.82
CA TYR A 206 -11.59 -16.74 -22.60
C TYR A 206 -11.72 -18.27 -22.70
N GLY A 207 -11.44 -18.96 -21.58
CA GLY A 207 -11.89 -20.32 -21.34
C GLY A 207 -10.76 -21.36 -21.26
N GLN A 208 -10.39 -21.72 -20.03
CA GLN A 208 -10.46 -23.09 -19.51
C GLN A 208 -9.81 -23.16 -18.13
N ALA A 209 -10.61 -23.50 -17.13
CA ALA A 209 -10.13 -24.07 -15.88
C ALA A 209 -9.46 -25.42 -16.16
N ILE A 210 -8.35 -25.73 -15.47
CA ILE A 210 -7.99 -27.08 -15.01
C ILE A 210 -6.98 -26.93 -13.87
N SER A 211 -7.29 -27.59 -12.76
CA SER A 211 -6.43 -27.81 -11.60
C SER A 211 -5.29 -28.78 -11.95
N VAL A 212 -4.10 -28.61 -11.38
CA VAL A 212 -3.26 -29.76 -11.02
C VAL A 212 -2.49 -29.46 -9.73
N ALA A 213 -3.02 -29.98 -8.63
CA ALA A 213 -2.19 -30.51 -7.56
C ALA A 213 -1.66 -31.91 -7.96
N SER A 214 -0.53 -32.28 -7.39
CA SER A 214 0.18 -33.58 -7.47
C SER A 214 1.19 -33.75 -8.62
N LYS A 215 2.48 -33.71 -8.26
CA LYS A 215 3.33 -34.91 -8.14
C LYS A 215 4.76 -34.51 -7.74
N LEU A 216 4.98 -34.53 -6.43
CA LEU A 216 6.24 -35.00 -5.87
C LEU A 216 6.39 -36.49 -6.22
N GLY A 217 7.57 -36.87 -6.69
CA GLY A 217 7.95 -38.27 -6.89
C GLY A 217 8.44 -38.54 -8.30
N HIS A 218 9.72 -38.27 -8.56
CA HIS A 218 10.65 -39.16 -9.27
C HIS A 218 12.00 -38.45 -9.42
N LEU A 219 12.78 -38.47 -8.34
CA LEU A 219 14.22 -38.24 -8.37
C LEU A 219 14.87 -39.10 -7.28
N LEU A 220 14.71 -40.42 -7.42
CA LEU A 220 15.53 -41.42 -6.76
C LEU A 220 15.69 -42.63 -7.69
N LYS A 221 16.96 -43.10 -7.78
CA LYS A 221 17.54 -44.23 -8.53
C LYS A 221 18.00 -43.85 -9.94
N SER A 222 19.28 -43.60 -10.22
CA SER A 222 20.51 -44.42 -10.08
C SER A 222 20.50 -45.70 -10.92
N ASN A 223 20.93 -45.57 -12.18
CA ASN A 223 21.95 -46.36 -12.88
C ASN A 223 21.87 -46.07 -14.38
#